data_AF-A0A0L6WZ86-F1
#
_entry.id   AF-A0A0L6WZ86-F1
#
_cell.length_a   1.000
_cell.length_b   1.000
_cell.length_c   1.000
_cell.angle_alpha   90.00
_cell.angle_beta   90.00
_cell.angle_gamma   90.00
#
_symmetry.space_group_name_H-M   'P 1'
#
loop_
_entity.id
_entity.type
_entity.pdbx_description
1 polymer ?
#
loop_
_entity_poly.entity_id
_entity_poly.type
_entity_poly.pdbx_seq_one_letter_code
_entity_poly.pdbx_strand_id
1 'polypeptide(L)' 'MAWLWKSAQQVAFDTFKQAVISKPVLVFPDNDSPFCVEADSSDFATGAVLSQQSKEDGK' A
#
# COMPACT_ATOMS: atom_id res chain seq x y z
N MET A 1 18.47 -22.05 13.81
CA MET A 1 17.23 -22.53 13.18
C MET A 1 16.80 -21.50 12.15
N ALA A 2 16.71 -21.87 10.87
CA ALA A 2 16.27 -20.95 9.83
C ALA A 2 14.75 -20.77 9.89
N TRP A 3 14.27 -19.54 9.71
CA TRP A 3 12.86 -19.29 9.53
C TRP A 3 12.42 -19.84 8.16
N LEU A 4 11.31 -20.57 8.14
CA LEU A 4 10.78 -21.21 6.94
C LEU A 4 9.47 -20.54 6.54
N TRP A 5 9.43 -20.02 5.32
CA TRP A 5 8.19 -19.59 4.68
C TRP A 5 7.34 -20.82 4.37
N LYS A 6 6.17 -20.92 5.00
CA LYS A 6 5.22 -22.03 4.81
C LYS A 6 3.90 -21.49 4.26
N SER A 7 2.97 -22.40 4.00
CA SER A 7 1.67 -22.08 3.41
C SER A 7 0.90 -21.00 4.17
N ALA A 8 0.98 -20.99 5.51
CA ALA A 8 0.32 -19.98 6.33
C ALA A 8 0.86 -18.55 6.07
N GLN A 9 2.19 -18.41 5.92
CA GLN A 9 2.80 -17.11 5.60
C GLN A 9 2.40 -16.65 4.20
N GLN A 10 2.37 -17.57 3.23
CA GLN A 10 1.95 -17.25 1.87
C GLN A 10 0.51 -16.76 1.83
N VAL A 11 -0.41 -17.47 2.48
CA VAL A 11 -1.83 -17.09 2.56
C VAL A 11 -2.01 -15.73 3.22
N ALA A 12 -1.29 -15.45 4.32
CA ALA A 12 -1.33 -14.16 4.99
C ALA A 12 -0.83 -13.03 4.07
N PHE A 13 0.29 -13.25 3.37
CA PHE A 13 0.85 -12.27 2.45
C PHE A 13 -0.05 -12.00 1.24
N ASP A 14 -0.63 -13.05 0.66
CA ASP A 14 -1.57 -12.92 -0.46
C ASP A 14 -2.85 -12.20 -0.04
N THR A 15 -3.38 -12.52 1.16
CA THR A 15 -4.52 -11.79 1.75
C THR A 15 -4.19 -10.31 1.91
N PHE A 16 -3.01 -9.99 2.43
CA PHE A 16 -2.57 -8.60 2.59
C PHE A 16 -2.46 -7.87 1.25
N LYS A 17 -1.85 -8.49 0.22
CA LYS A 17 -1.79 -7.91 -1.13
C LYS A 17 -3.19 -7.61 -1.66
N GLN A 18 -4.14 -8.55 -1.52
CA GLN A 18 -5.52 -8.35 -1.96
C GLN A 18 -6.20 -7.18 -1.23
N ALA A 19 -5.98 -7.04 0.08
CA ALA A 19 -6.52 -5.93 0.85
C ALA A 19 -5.98 -4.56 0.39
N VAL A 20 -4.68 -4.47 0.06
CA VAL A 20 -4.04 -3.23 -0.38
C VAL A 20 -4.48 -2.79 -1.78
N ILE A 21 -4.77 -3.74 -2.67
CA ILE A 21 -5.22 -3.44 -4.05
C ILE A 21 -6.75 -3.33 -4.19
N SER A 22 -7.48 -3.35 -3.07
CA SER A 22 -8.94 -3.29 -3.04
C SER A 22 -9.42 -2.09 -2.24
N LYS A 23 -10.72 -1.78 -2.35
CA LYS A 23 -11.35 -0.77 -1.48
C LYS A 23 -11.26 -1.20 0.00
N PRO A 24 -11.10 -0.26 0.94
CA PRO A 24 -11.05 1.20 0.75
C PRO A 24 -9.63 1.75 0.44
N VAL A 25 -8.61 0.90 0.33
CA VAL A 25 -7.21 1.33 0.16
C VAL A 25 -6.95 1.84 -1.26
N LEU A 26 -7.41 1.11 -2.28
CA LEU A 26 -7.30 1.52 -3.68
C LEU A 26 -8.67 1.97 -4.20
N VAL A 27 -8.83 3.28 -4.36
CA VAL A 27 -10.05 3.93 -4.86
C VAL A 27 -9.74 4.80 -6.08
N PHE A 28 -10.79 5.21 -6.80
CA PHE A 28 -10.62 6.20 -7.86
C PHE A 28 -10.20 7.54 -7.27
N PRO A 29 -9.28 8.26 -7.94
CA PRO A 29 -8.82 9.55 -7.46
C PRO A 29 -9.95 10.60 -7.51
N ASP A 30 -9.91 11.53 -6.56
CA ASP A 30 -10.79 12.68 -6.48
C ASP A 30 -10.01 13.94 -6.89
N ASN A 31 -10.35 14.54 -8.03
CA ASN A 31 -9.62 15.70 -8.55
C ASN A 31 -9.77 16.97 -7.70
N ASP A 32 -10.75 17.01 -6.79
CA ASP A 32 -10.97 18.14 -5.89
C ASP A 32 -10.15 18.02 -4.59
N SER A 33 -9.49 16.88 -4.36
CA SER A 33 -8.65 16.62 -3.19
C SER A 33 -7.16 16.73 -3.52
N PRO A 34 -6.33 17.23 -2.59
CA PRO A 34 -4.89 17.28 -2.79
C PRO A 34 -4.28 15.88 -2.88
N PHE A 35 -3.25 15.75 -3.71
CA PHE A 35 -2.40 14.57 -3.78
C PHE A 35 -1.16 14.74 -2.89
N CYS A 36 -0.71 13.65 -2.30
CA CYS A 36 0.56 13.55 -1.60
C CYS A 36 1.44 12.51 -2.29
N VAL A 37 2.72 12.84 -2.51
CA VAL A 37 3.72 11.91 -3.01
C VAL A 37 4.75 11.68 -1.91
N GLU A 38 4.89 10.43 -1.51
CA GLU A 38 5.93 9.98 -0.59
C GLU A 38 6.89 9.09 -1.38
N ALA A 39 8.17 9.47 -1.40
CA ALA A 39 9.19 8.71 -2.10
C ALA A 39 10.36 8.45 -1.16
N ASP A 40 10.91 7.24 -1.24
CA ASP A 40 12.11 6.85 -0.50
C ASP A 40 13.05 6.10 -1.45
N SER A 41 14.35 6.26 -1.22
CA SER A 41 15.37 5.68 -2.10
C SER A 41 16.48 5.04 -1.30
N SER A 42 16.89 3.86 -1.76
CA SER A 42 18.11 3.17 -1.36
C SER A 42 19.17 3.26 -2.45
N ASP A 43 20.38 2.79 -2.16
CA ASP A 43 21.49 2.71 -3.12
C ASP A 43 21.15 1.89 -4.39
N PHE A 44 20.12 1.05 -4.34
CA PHE A 44 19.78 0.11 -5.43
C PHE A 44 18.45 0.42 -6.10
N ALA A 45 17.52 1.08 -5.42
CA ALA A 45 16.16 1.28 -5.92
C ALA A 45 15.50 2.49 -5.26
N THR A 46 14.60 3.12 -6.01
CA THR A 46 13.68 4.15 -5.54
C THR A 46 12.26 3.59 -5.55
N GLY A 47 11.51 3.84 -4.47
CA GLY A 47 10.09 3.55 -4.36
C GLY A 47 9.30 4.83 -4.12
N ALA A 48 8.05 4.86 -4.56
CA ALA A 48 7.14 5.97 -4.28
C ALA A 48 5.71 5.49 -4.10
N VAL A 49 4.94 6.24 -3.32
CA VAL A 49 3.49 6.09 -3.11
C VAL A 49 2.83 7.42 -3.44
N LEU A 50 1.75 7.35 -4.22
CA LEU A 50 0.84 8.46 -4.47
C LEU A 50 -0.44 8.21 -3.67
N SER A 51 -0.79 9.14 -2.77
CA SER A 51 -1.96 9.03 -1.89
C SER A 51 -2.82 10.30 -1.96
N GLN A 52 -4.06 10.20 -1.49
CA GLN A 52 -4.98 11.33 -1.29
C GLN A 52 -5.63 11.22 0.08
N GLN A 53 -5.85 12.36 0.73
CA GLN A 53 -6.55 12.41 2.01
C GLN A 53 -8.02 12.00 1.82
N SER A 54 -8.48 11.03 2.63
CA SER A 54 -9.87 10.62 2.63
C SER A 54 -10.75 11.71 3.23
N LYS A 55 -11.85 12.06 2.53
CA LYS A 55 -12.87 12.97 3.04
C LYS A 55 -13.67 12.36 4.20
N GLU A 56 -13.69 11.03 4.34
CA GLU A 56 -14.44 10.31 5.36
C GLU A 56 -13.69 10.25 6.71
N ASP A 57 -12.38 10.04 6.67
CA ASP A 57 -11.56 9.81 7.88
C ASP A 57 -10.60 10.97 8.21
N GLY A 58 -10.52 11.99 7.35
CA GLY A 58 -9.65 13.17 7.55
C GLY A 58 -8.15 12.85 7.59
N LYS A 59 -7.74 11.67 7.11
CA LYS A 59 -6.36 11.21 6.98
C LYS A 59 -6.07 10.85 5.53
#